data_AF-A0A1W6KNB3-F1
#
_entry.id   AF-A0A1W6KNB3-F1
#
_cell.length_a   1.000
_cell.length_b   1.000
_cell.length_c   1.000
_cell.angle_alpha   90.00
_cell.angle_beta   90.00
_cell.angle_gamma   90.00
#
_symmetry.space_group_name_H-M   'P 1'
#
loop_
_entity.id
_entity.type
_entity.pdbx_description
1 polymer ?
#
loop_
_entity_poly.entity_id
_entity_poly.type
_entity_poly.pdbx_seq_one_letter_code
_entity_poly.pdbx_strand_id
1 'polypeptide(L)' 'MVGCTFSDETVFAALRLAAMTREREPSSKAYRQDRFENTERAAKETIEAEQRARREKTKRLKELRLSQQSGKDPATE' A
#
# COMPACT_ATOMS: atom_id res chain seq x y z
N MET A 1 -41.86 -40.87 -0.65
CA MET A 1 -40.72 -39.96 -0.38
C MET A 1 -40.03 -39.67 -1.71
N VAL A 2 -40.27 -38.51 -2.31
CA VAL A 2 -39.57 -38.11 -3.53
C VAL A 2 -38.29 -37.42 -3.11
N GLY A 3 -37.17 -38.15 -3.18
CA GLY A 3 -35.84 -37.60 -2.97
C GLY A 3 -35.52 -36.68 -4.14
N CYS A 4 -35.65 -35.37 -3.93
CA CYS A 4 -35.28 -34.38 -4.92
C CYS A 4 -33.75 -34.33 -5.01
N THR A 5 -33.17 -34.99 -6.00
CA THR A 5 -31.79 -34.74 -6.42
C THR A 5 -31.76 -33.38 -7.10
N PHE A 6 -31.65 -32.32 -6.32
CA PHE A 6 -31.22 -31.01 -6.83
C PHE A 6 -29.83 -31.24 -7.43
N SER A 7 -29.76 -31.49 -8.74
CA SER A 7 -28.49 -31.70 -9.43
C SER A 7 -27.59 -30.50 -9.15
N ASP A 8 -26.32 -30.70 -8.82
CA ASP A 8 -25.39 -29.62 -8.44
C ASP A 8 -25.36 -28.45 -9.46
N GLU A 9 -25.65 -28.73 -10.73
CA GLU A 9 -25.84 -27.74 -11.79
C GLU A 9 -26.95 -26.73 -11.51
N THR A 10 -28.07 -27.16 -10.92
CA THR A 10 -29.22 -26.30 -10.61
C THR A 10 -28.92 -25.32 -9.48
N VAL A 11 -28.15 -25.77 -8.48
CA VAL A 11 -27.66 -24.93 -7.39
C VAL A 11 -26.65 -23.91 -7.92
N PHE A 12 -25.72 -24.35 -8.77
CA PHE A 12 -24.74 -23.46 -9.39
C PHE A 12 -25.39 -22.42 -10.31
N ALA A 13 -26.38 -22.82 -11.11
CA ALA A 13 -27.15 -21.91 -11.96
C ALA A 13 -27.93 -20.88 -11.13
N ALA A 14 -28.58 -21.30 -10.04
CA ALA A 14 -29.28 -20.42 -9.13
C ALA A 14 -28.33 -19.43 -8.42
N LEU A 15 -27.16 -19.88 -7.99
CA LEU A 15 -26.13 -19.02 -7.39
C LEU A 15 -25.58 -17.99 -8.38
N ARG A 16 -25.32 -18.39 -9.62
CA ARG A 16 -24.86 -17.47 -10.67
C ARG A 16 -25.94 -16.43 -11.02
N LEU A 17 -27.19 -16.85 -11.11
CA LEU A 17 -28.32 -15.96 -11.36
C LEU A 17 -28.53 -14.98 -10.20
N ALA A 18 -28.45 -15.46 -8.95
CA ALA A 18 -28.49 -14.62 -7.75
C ALA A 18 -27.30 -13.62 -7.71
N ALA A 19 -26.12 -14.04 -8.16
CA ALA A 19 -24.94 -13.16 -8.23
C ALA A 19 -25.05 -12.08 -9.33
N MET A 20 -25.76 -12.37 -10.43
CA MET A 20 -26.01 -11.45 -11.55
C MET A 20 -27.16 -10.48 -11.27
N THR A 21 -28.15 -10.89 -10.48
CA THR A 21 -29.33 -10.07 -10.11
C THR A 21 -29.12 -9.25 -8.84
N ARG A 22 -27.98 -9.42 -8.17
CA ARG A 22 -27.60 -8.59 -7.04
C ARG A 22 -27.35 -7.16 -7.53
N GLU A 23 -28.20 -6.24 -7.11
CA GLU A 23 -27.98 -4.80 -7.26
C GLU A 23 -26.59 -4.45 -6.71
N ARG A 24 -25.70 -4.04 -7.61
CA ARG A 24 -24.37 -3.54 -7.28
C ARG A 24 -24.34 -2.07 -7.67
N GLU A 25 -23.78 -1.24 -6.80
CA GLU A 25 -23.46 0.12 -7.22
C GLU A 25 -22.50 0.07 -8.42
N PRO A 26 -22.86 0.69 -9.55
CA PRO A 26 -22.00 0.70 -10.72
C PRO A 26 -20.72 1.48 -10.38
N SER A 27 -19.57 0.81 -10.47
CA SER A 27 -18.27 1.47 -10.28
C SER A 27 -18.11 2.58 -11.32
N SER A 28 -18.21 3.83 -10.86
CA SER A 28 -18.03 4.99 -11.72
C SER A 28 -16.59 5.04 -12.23
N LYS A 29 -16.40 5.64 -13.40
CA LYS A 29 -15.05 5.91 -13.94
C LYS A 29 -14.24 6.77 -12.96
N ALA A 30 -14.88 7.74 -12.31
CA ALA A 30 -14.27 8.61 -11.31
C ALA A 30 -13.76 7.82 -10.10
N TYR A 31 -14.54 6.87 -9.57
CA TYR A 31 -14.11 6.04 -8.44
C TYR A 31 -12.88 5.19 -8.78
N ARG A 32 -12.83 4.63 -9.99
CA ARG A 32 -11.66 3.86 -10.44
C ARG A 32 -10.43 4.75 -10.56
N GLN A 33 -10.60 5.94 -11.12
CA GLN A 33 -9.51 6.90 -11.28
C GLN A 33 -8.95 7.36 -9.93
N ASP A 34 -9.83 7.70 -8.98
CA ASP A 34 -9.44 8.09 -7.61
C ASP A 34 -8.65 6.97 -6.92
N ARG A 35 -9.08 5.71 -7.06
CA ARG A 35 -8.36 4.55 -6.53
C ARG A 35 -6.94 4.46 -7.09
N PHE A 36 -6.75 4.66 -8.39
CA PHE A 36 -5.41 4.68 -9.00
C PHE A 36 -4.56 5.83 -8.46
N GLU A 37 -5.08 7.04 -8.47
CA GLU A 37 -4.36 8.24 -8.01
C GLU A 37 -3.97 8.17 -6.53
N ASN A 38 -4.86 7.65 -5.70
CA ASN A 38 -4.61 7.45 -4.28
C ASN A 38 -3.49 6.42 -4.06
N THR A 39 -3.54 5.28 -4.76
CA THR A 39 -2.47 4.28 -4.66
C THR A 39 -1.12 4.80 -5.10
N GLU A 40 -1.07 5.60 -6.18
CA GLU A 40 0.17 6.24 -6.60
C GLU A 40 0.69 7.24 -5.58
N ARG A 41 -0.19 8.06 -5.00
CA ARG A 41 0.19 9.05 -4.00
C ARG A 41 0.73 8.38 -2.74
N ALA A 42 0.03 7.38 -2.22
CA ALA A 42 0.46 6.60 -1.06
C ALA A 42 1.83 5.95 -1.31
N ALA A 43 2.04 5.34 -2.48
CA ALA A 43 3.33 4.75 -2.82
C ALA A 43 4.44 5.80 -2.86
N LYS A 44 4.21 6.95 -3.51
CA LYS A 44 5.20 8.05 -3.58
C LYS A 44 5.56 8.58 -2.18
N GLU A 45 4.57 8.80 -1.32
CA GLU A 45 4.78 9.30 0.04
C GLU A 45 5.62 8.33 0.88
N THR A 46 5.37 7.02 0.79
CA THR A 46 6.16 6.02 1.54
C THR A 46 7.62 5.99 1.11
N ILE A 47 7.89 6.03 -0.21
CA ILE A 47 9.25 6.06 -0.76
C ILE A 47 9.96 7.35 -0.33
N GLU A 48 9.29 8.49 -0.41
CA GLU A 48 9.89 9.75 0.00
C GLU A 48 10.16 9.80 1.50
N ALA A 49 9.26 9.29 2.33
CA ALA A 49 9.46 9.21 3.79
C ALA A 49 10.69 8.34 4.13
N GLU A 50 10.84 7.20 3.46
CA GLU A 50 12.02 6.33 3.62
C GLU A 50 13.31 7.04 3.20
N GLN A 51 13.30 7.73 2.06
CA GLN A 51 14.45 8.51 1.60
C GLN A 51 14.79 9.64 2.57
N ARG A 52 13.80 10.33 3.12
CA ARG A 52 14.00 11.39 4.12
C ARG A 52 14.63 10.83 5.39
N ALA A 53 14.11 9.71 5.92
CA ALA A 53 14.69 9.03 7.08
C ALA A 53 16.15 8.60 6.82
N ARG A 54 16.45 8.08 5.62
CA ARG A 54 17.82 7.74 5.23
C ARG A 54 18.73 8.97 5.18
N ARG A 55 18.28 10.06 4.55
CA ARG A 55 19.04 11.32 4.47
C ARG A 55 19.31 11.87 5.86
N GLU A 56 18.31 11.92 6.72
CA GLU A 56 18.44 12.40 8.09
C GLU A 56 19.42 11.56 8.91
N LYS A 57 19.31 10.23 8.86
CA LYS A 57 20.26 9.33 9.55
C LYS A 57 21.70 9.59 9.10
N THR A 58 21.92 9.74 7.80
CA THR A 58 23.27 10.01 7.27
C THR A 58 23.78 11.38 7.68
N LYS A 59 22.92 12.40 7.74
CA LYS A 59 23.27 13.75 8.19
C LYS A 59 23.68 13.73 9.66
N ARG A 60 22.86 13.13 10.54
CA ARG A 60 23.17 12.96 11.96
C ARG A 60 24.50 12.24 12.19
N LEU A 61 24.78 11.19 11.41
CA LEU A 61 26.06 10.46 11.51
C LEU A 61 27.26 11.31 11.07
N LYS A 62 27.10 12.12 10.02
CA LYS A 62 28.17 13.04 9.58
C LYS A 62 28.44 14.12 10.63
N GLU A 63 27.40 14.72 11.18
CA GLU A 63 27.50 15.73 12.25
C GLU A 63 28.21 15.14 13.48
N LEU A 64 27.84 13.92 13.89
CA LEU A 64 28.51 13.22 14.99
C LEU A 64 29.99 12.91 14.71
N ARG A 65 30.33 12.55 13.46
CA ARG A 65 31.73 12.32 13.07
C ARG A 65 32.55 13.61 13.12
N LEU A 66 31.98 14.71 12.61
CA LEU A 66 32.62 16.03 12.66
C LEU A 66 32.84 16.50 14.10
N SER A 67 31.84 16.35 14.97
CA SER A 67 31.97 16.77 16.39
C SER A 67 33.03 15.98 17.15
N GLN A 68 33.23 14.70 16.80
CA GLN A 68 34.30 13.87 17.39
C GLN A 68 35.67 14.19 16.81
N GLN A 69 35.74 14.59 15.53
CA GLN A 69 36.98 15.00 14.88
C GLN A 69 37.46 16.36 15.39
N SER A 70 36.57 17.32 15.61
CA SER A 70 36.93 18.62 16.20
C SER A 70 37.44 18.53 17.64
N GLY A 71 37.21 17.41 18.34
CA GLY A 71 37.79 17.13 19.66
C GLY A 71 39.13 16.37 19.61
N LYS A 72 39.61 16.03 18.40
CA LYS A 72 40.85 15.29 18.14
C LYS A 72 41.84 16.06 17.27
N ASP A 73 41.55 17.33 16.95
CA ASP A 73 42.59 18.21 16.44
C ASP A 73 43.72 18.22 17.48
N PRO A 74 44.92 17.71 17.15
CA PRO A 74 46.03 17.77 18.09
C PRO A 74 46.28 19.24 18.34
N ALA A 75 46.02 19.68 19.58
CA ALA A 75 46.65 20.88 20.09
C ALA A 75 48.15 20.73 19.81
N THR A 76 48.63 21.64 18.97
CA THR A 76 50.01 22.06 18.77
C THR A 76 51.02 21.42 19.73
N GLU A 77 51.86 20.52 19.20
CA GLU A 77 53.30 20.46 19.49
C GLU A 77 54.04 20.14 18.17
#